data_AF-A0A836BMV8-F1
#
_entry.id   AF-A0A836BMV8-F1
#
_cell.length_a   1.000
_cell.length_b   1.000
_cell.length_c   1.000
_cell.angle_alpha   90.00
_cell.angle_beta   90.00
_cell.angle_gamma   90.00
#
_symmetry.space_group_name_H-M   'P 1'
#
loop_
_entity.id
_entity.type
_entity.pdbx_description
1 polymer ?
#
loop_
_entity_poly.entity_id
_entity_poly.type
_entity_poly.pdbx_seq_one_letter_code
_entity_poly.pdbx_strand_id
1 'polypeptide(L)'
;MNSDFLKLNKTIILSGILAIILGNIAAYIFSDQQDYLLTTYTVIAEYIGFFGVIIPMFYWDNRHKYSLESGKKDKGRIKKDFIKLGSSLGISEVFYLSSRWLSGFYLLQIGYDANTATIISEAIAFAIFIIAMNLGAKFTKLYKYQK
;
A
#
# COMPACT_ATOMS: atom_id res chain seq x y z
N MET A 1 7.01 -5.37 -21.53
CA MET A 1 6.54 -4.93 -20.20
C MET A 1 6.76 -3.42 -20.12
N ASN A 2 5.72 -2.61 -19.87
CA ASN A 2 5.75 -1.15 -20.00
C ASN A 2 6.62 -0.49 -18.89
N SER A 3 7.40 0.54 -19.21
CA SER A 3 8.34 1.18 -18.26
C SER A 3 7.65 1.82 -17.05
N ASP A 4 6.43 2.31 -17.24
CA ASP A 4 5.63 2.94 -16.18
C ASP A 4 5.16 1.89 -15.15
N PHE A 5 4.90 0.66 -15.58
CA PHE A 5 4.52 -0.45 -14.70
C PHE A 5 5.69 -0.91 -13.81
N LEU A 6 6.89 -0.97 -14.38
CA LEU A 6 8.12 -1.30 -13.65
C LEU A 6 8.45 -0.25 -12.57
N LYS A 7 8.24 1.04 -12.85
CA LYS A 7 8.45 2.13 -11.88
C LYS A 7 7.44 2.04 -10.74
N LEU A 8 6.16 1.84 -11.05
CA LEU A 8 5.11 1.69 -10.05
C LEU A 8 5.39 0.52 -9.09
N ASN A 9 5.79 -0.64 -9.61
CA ASN A 9 6.11 -1.80 -8.77
C ASN A 9 7.32 -1.54 -7.85
N LYS A 10 8.35 -0.84 -8.33
CA LYS A 10 9.49 -0.44 -7.49
C LYS A 10 9.06 0.48 -6.35
N THR A 11 8.22 1.47 -6.65
CA THR A 11 7.67 2.38 -5.65
C THR A 11 6.84 1.63 -4.61
N ILE A 12 5.99 0.68 -5.03
CA ILE A 12 5.20 -0.16 -4.11
C ILE A 12 6.10 -0.93 -3.15
N ILE A 13 7.20 -1.53 -3.64
CA ILE A 13 8.14 -2.28 -2.79
C ILE A 13 8.82 -1.33 -1.79
N LEU A 14 9.30 -0.17 -2.24
CA LEU A 14 9.95 0.81 -1.36
C LEU A 14 8.98 1.34 -0.28
N SER A 15 7.73 1.61 -0.67
CA SER A 15 6.65 1.96 0.25
C SER A 15 6.38 0.87 1.28
N GLY A 16 6.37 -0.40 0.89
CA GLY A 16 6.20 -1.54 1.80
C GLY A 16 7.33 -1.65 2.82
N ILE A 17 8.59 -1.42 2.41
CA ILE A 17 9.72 -1.40 3.35
C ILE A 17 9.56 -0.30 4.40
N LEU A 18 9.19 0.91 3.99
CA LEU A 18 8.96 2.00 4.94
C LEU A 18 7.77 1.72 5.87
N ALA A 19 6.69 1.11 5.33
CA ALA A 19 5.54 0.70 6.11
C ALA A 19 5.93 -0.27 7.24
N ILE A 20 6.72 -1.31 6.93
CA ILE A 20 7.24 -2.28 7.92
C ILE A 20 8.01 -1.56 9.04
N ILE A 21 8.88 -0.60 8.69
CA ILE A 21 9.67 0.15 9.67
C ILE A 21 8.75 0.94 10.61
N LEU A 22 7.79 1.70 10.06
CA LEU A 22 6.86 2.49 10.86
C LEU A 22 5.91 1.63 11.68
N GLY A 23 5.45 0.50 11.13
CA GLY A 23 4.65 -0.49 11.84
C GLY A 23 5.37 -1.03 13.07
N ASN A 24 6.65 -1.37 12.95
CA ASN A 24 7.46 -1.84 14.08
C ASN A 24 7.71 -0.74 15.12
N ILE A 25 7.95 0.50 14.70
CA ILE A 25 8.07 1.64 15.62
C ILE A 25 6.76 1.80 16.41
N ALA A 26 5.61 1.74 15.72
CA ALA A 26 4.31 1.80 16.38
C ALA A 26 4.09 0.59 17.32
N ALA A 27 4.48 -0.61 16.90
CA ALA A 27 4.35 -1.81 17.72
C ALA A 27 5.14 -1.70 19.03
N TYR A 28 6.35 -1.15 18.97
CA TYR A 28 7.15 -0.83 20.14
C TYR A 28 6.46 0.19 21.05
N ILE A 29 6.02 1.33 20.50
CA ILE A 29 5.39 2.42 21.25
C ILE A 29 4.07 1.99 21.91
N PHE A 30 3.29 1.14 21.24
CA PHE A 30 1.95 0.74 21.68
C PHE A 30 1.90 -0.68 22.25
N SER A 31 3.04 -1.28 22.59
CA SER A 31 3.14 -2.67 23.05
C SER A 31 2.32 -2.99 24.31
N ASP A 32 2.12 -2.00 25.18
CA ASP A 32 1.31 -2.15 26.41
C ASP A 32 -0.20 -1.95 26.18
N GLN A 33 -0.63 -1.67 24.95
CA GLN A 33 -2.04 -1.52 24.62
C GLN A 33 -2.73 -2.87 24.44
N GLN A 34 -4.07 -2.85 24.51
CA GLN A 34 -4.88 -4.02 24.17
C GLN A 34 -4.59 -4.49 22.74
N ASP A 35 -4.59 -5.79 22.49
CA ASP A 35 -4.19 -6.39 21.21
C ASP A 35 -4.87 -5.77 19.99
N TYR A 36 -6.17 -5.48 20.10
CA TYR A 36 -6.94 -4.87 19.01
C TYR A 36 -6.54 -3.40 18.76
N LEU A 37 -6.16 -2.66 19.80
CA LEU A 37 -5.64 -1.29 19.70
C LEU A 37 -4.25 -1.29 19.11
N LEU A 38 -3.34 -2.12 19.64
CA LEU A 38 -1.99 -2.31 19.13
C LEU A 38 -2.03 -2.64 17.63
N THR A 39 -2.82 -3.65 17.24
CA THR A 39 -2.99 -4.04 15.82
C THR A 39 -3.48 -2.87 14.98
N THR A 40 -4.45 -2.11 15.47
CA THR A 40 -5.00 -0.96 14.74
C THR A 40 -3.98 0.16 14.58
N TYR A 41 -3.20 0.47 15.62
CA TYR A 41 -2.17 1.51 15.56
C TYR A 41 -1.02 1.13 14.63
N THR A 42 -0.60 -0.14 14.62
CA THR A 42 0.44 -0.61 13.69
C THR A 42 -0.02 -0.50 12.25
N VAL A 43 -1.28 -0.87 11.95
CA VAL A 43 -1.87 -0.73 10.61
C VAL A 43 -1.92 0.75 10.19
N ILE A 44 -2.33 1.65 11.07
CA ILE A 44 -2.34 3.09 10.77
C ILE A 44 -0.93 3.60 10.43
N ALA A 45 0.08 3.21 11.22
CA ALA A 45 1.46 3.63 10.98
C ALA A 45 2.01 3.10 9.65
N GLU A 46 1.71 1.84 9.32
CA GLU A 46 2.04 1.21 8.03
C GLU A 46 1.40 1.99 6.87
N TYR A 47 0.12 2.32 6.97
CA TYR A 47 -0.60 3.11 5.97
C TYR A 47 0.02 4.49 5.76
N ILE A 48 0.39 5.17 6.85
CA ILE A 48 1.07 6.47 6.78
C ILE A 48 2.39 6.34 6.01
N GLY A 49 3.18 5.30 6.29
CA GLY A 49 4.44 5.03 5.58
C GLY A 49 4.21 4.71 4.10
N PHE A 50 3.29 3.80 3.83
CA PHE A 50 3.02 3.32 2.47
C PHE A 50 2.52 4.45 1.57
N PHE A 51 1.43 5.11 1.96
CA PHE A 51 0.82 6.19 1.18
C PHE A 51 1.65 7.48 1.23
N GLY A 52 2.40 7.70 2.29
CA GLY A 52 3.37 8.79 2.40
C GLY A 52 4.46 8.75 1.33
N VAL A 53 4.75 7.58 0.75
CA VAL A 53 5.71 7.43 -0.36
C VAL A 53 5.00 7.28 -1.71
N ILE A 54 3.96 6.45 -1.80
CA ILE A 54 3.26 6.17 -3.07
C ILE A 54 2.70 7.46 -3.69
N ILE A 55 1.98 8.27 -2.91
CA ILE A 55 1.28 9.45 -3.41
C ILE A 55 2.26 10.47 -4.01
N PRO A 56 3.30 10.93 -3.30
CA PRO A 56 4.23 11.90 -3.86
C PRO A 56 5.07 11.33 -5.00
N MET A 57 5.52 10.08 -4.95
CA MET A 57 6.28 9.47 -6.05
C MET A 57 5.43 9.34 -7.31
N PHE A 58 4.17 8.88 -7.19
CA PHE A 58 3.25 8.80 -8.31
C PHE A 58 3.00 10.17 -8.95
N TYR A 59 2.84 11.21 -8.12
CA TYR A 59 2.71 12.58 -8.61
C TYR A 59 3.98 13.02 -9.35
N TRP A 60 5.16 12.80 -8.76
CA TRP A 60 6.44 13.25 -9.31
C TRP A 60 6.76 12.60 -10.66
N ASP A 61 6.51 11.30 -10.78
CA ASP A 61 6.74 10.53 -12.00
C ASP A 61 5.84 10.98 -13.16
N ASN A 62 4.62 11.41 -12.84
CA ASN A 62 3.62 11.82 -13.83
C ASN A 62 3.51 13.34 -14.00
N ARG A 63 4.29 14.14 -13.26
CA ARG A 63 4.16 15.62 -13.22
C ARG A 63 4.22 16.30 -14.59
N HIS A 64 4.99 15.72 -15.51
CA HIS A 64 5.13 16.22 -16.89
C HIS A 64 3.80 16.16 -17.67
N LYS A 65 2.90 15.22 -17.32
CA LYS A 65 1.58 15.05 -17.94
C LYS A 65 0.56 16.08 -17.43
N TYR A 66 0.86 16.78 -16.34
CA TYR A 66 -0.08 17.65 -15.63
C TYR A 66 0.08 19.13 -15.96
N SER A 67 1.04 19.51 -16.80
CA SER A 67 1.17 20.91 -17.24
C SER A 67 0.25 21.18 -18.43
N LEU A 68 -0.56 22.23 -18.34
CA LEU A 68 -1.27 22.79 -19.49
C LEU A 68 -0.34 23.71 -20.28
N GLU A 69 -0.68 23.99 -21.55
CA GLU A 69 0.03 24.99 -22.37
C GLU A 69 0.02 26.38 -21.73
N SER A 70 -1.00 26.69 -20.92
CA SER A 70 -1.10 27.93 -20.14
C SER A 70 -0.16 28.00 -18.92
N GLY A 71 0.67 26.99 -18.68
CA GLY A 71 1.54 26.87 -17.49
C GLY A 71 0.81 26.51 -16.19
N LYS A 72 -0.54 26.41 -16.22
CA LYS A 72 -1.35 25.94 -15.09
C LYS A 72 -1.32 24.42 -14.98
N LYS A 73 -1.56 23.89 -13.78
CA LYS A 73 -1.72 22.44 -13.58
C LYS A 73 -3.12 21.98 -13.97
N ASP A 74 -3.21 20.91 -14.75
CA ASP A 74 -4.45 20.20 -15.06
C ASP A 74 -4.93 19.40 -13.84
N LYS A 75 -5.67 20.06 -12.94
CA LYS A 75 -6.25 19.42 -11.75
C LYS A 75 -7.23 18.29 -12.10
N GLY A 76 -7.90 18.36 -13.24
CA GLY A 76 -8.84 17.34 -13.69
C GLY A 76 -8.12 16.03 -14.02
N ARG A 77 -7.01 16.13 -14.75
CA ARG A 77 -6.16 14.98 -15.08
C ARG A 77 -5.49 14.39 -13.84
N ILE A 78 -4.97 15.23 -12.94
CA ILE A 78 -4.41 14.78 -11.65
C ILE A 78 -5.46 13.94 -10.90
N LYS A 79 -6.66 14.49 -10.67
CA LYS A 79 -7.74 13.78 -9.96
C LYS A 79 -8.07 12.44 -10.63
N LYS A 80 -8.18 12.41 -11.96
CA LYS A 80 -8.48 11.20 -12.72
C LYS A 80 -7.42 10.12 -12.55
N ASP A 81 -6.13 10.50 -12.57
CA ASP A 81 -5.03 9.54 -12.45
C ASP A 81 -4.87 9.03 -11.01
N PHE A 82 -5.15 9.85 -9.99
CA PHE A 82 -5.24 9.39 -8.59
C PHE A 82 -6.42 8.45 -8.35
N ILE A 83 -7.59 8.71 -8.95
CA ILE A 83 -8.72 7.78 -8.90
C ILE A 83 -8.32 6.44 -9.53
N LYS A 84 -7.65 6.45 -10.69
CA LYS A 84 -7.16 5.22 -11.32
C LYS A 84 -6.16 4.47 -10.44
N LEU A 85 -5.23 5.18 -9.80
CA LEU A 85 -4.29 4.58 -8.85
C LEU A 85 -5.07 3.87 -7.73
N GLY A 86 -5.97 4.57 -7.05
CA GLY A 86 -6.80 3.99 -6.00
C GLY A 86 -7.63 2.79 -6.49
N SER A 87 -8.29 2.91 -7.64
CA SER A 87 -9.06 1.80 -8.25
C SER A 87 -8.20 0.60 -8.63
N SER A 88 -6.93 0.81 -9.04
CA SER A 88 -6.02 -0.28 -9.38
C SER A 88 -5.56 -1.08 -8.16
N LEU A 89 -5.46 -0.42 -7.01
CA LEU A 89 -5.08 -1.05 -5.73
C LEU A 89 -6.30 -1.65 -5.00
N GLY A 90 -7.50 -1.15 -5.30
CA GLY A 90 -8.69 -1.28 -4.47
C GLY A 90 -9.01 -2.69 -3.97
N ILE A 91 -9.03 -3.70 -4.84
CA ILE A 91 -9.37 -5.06 -4.39
C ILE A 91 -8.26 -5.68 -3.55
N SER A 92 -7.00 -5.43 -3.92
CA SER A 92 -5.82 -5.89 -3.18
C SER A 92 -5.75 -5.26 -1.80
N GLU A 93 -6.17 -4.01 -1.68
CA GLU A 93 -6.19 -3.26 -0.44
C GLU A 93 -7.17 -3.85 0.58
N VAL A 94 -8.34 -4.29 0.13
CA VAL A 94 -9.33 -4.94 1.00
C VAL A 94 -8.77 -6.26 1.53
N PHE A 95 -8.11 -7.05 0.68
CA PHE A 95 -7.45 -8.29 1.10
C PHE A 95 -6.26 -8.02 2.03
N TYR A 96 -5.47 -7.00 1.75
CA TYR A 96 -4.36 -6.57 2.60
C TYR A 96 -4.89 -6.20 4.00
N LEU A 97 -5.82 -5.26 4.10
CA LEU A 97 -6.30 -4.75 5.38
C LEU A 97 -6.96 -5.85 6.22
N SER A 98 -7.80 -6.69 5.60
CA SER A 98 -8.45 -7.80 6.30
C SER A 98 -7.45 -8.84 6.77
N SER A 99 -6.54 -9.29 5.91
CA SER A 99 -5.52 -10.28 6.29
C SER A 99 -4.53 -9.73 7.32
N ARG A 100 -4.08 -8.48 7.18
CA ARG A 100 -3.15 -7.81 8.10
C ARG A 100 -3.72 -7.69 9.51
N TRP A 101 -4.95 -7.22 9.60
CA TRP A 101 -5.59 -7.01 10.90
C TRP A 101 -5.95 -8.34 11.56
N LEU A 102 -6.57 -9.27 10.82
CA LEU A 102 -6.95 -10.58 11.36
C LEU A 102 -5.75 -11.41 11.80
N SER A 103 -4.69 -11.48 10.99
CA SER A 103 -3.49 -12.22 11.35
C SER A 103 -2.71 -11.56 12.48
N GLY A 104 -2.58 -10.23 12.48
CA GLY A 104 -1.92 -9.49 13.56
C GLY A 104 -2.61 -9.70 14.90
N PHE A 105 -3.93 -9.52 14.93
CA PHE A 105 -4.74 -9.74 16.12
C PHE A 105 -4.65 -11.19 16.60
N TYR A 106 -4.77 -12.16 15.69
CA TYR A 106 -4.66 -13.57 16.03
C TYR A 106 -3.30 -13.94 16.63
N LEU A 107 -2.20 -13.44 16.07
CA LEU A 107 -0.84 -13.70 16.56
C LEU A 107 -0.64 -13.18 17.99
N LEU A 108 -1.16 -12.00 18.30
CA LEU A 108 -1.12 -11.45 19.66
C LEU A 108 -1.93 -12.31 20.64
N GLN A 109 -3.12 -12.77 20.24
CA GLN A 109 -3.98 -13.62 21.08
C GLN A 109 -3.34 -14.97 21.42
N ILE A 110 -2.47 -15.51 20.57
CA ILE A 110 -1.73 -16.75 20.85
C ILE A 110 -0.36 -16.50 21.53
N GLY A 111 -0.10 -15.26 21.97
CA GLY A 111 1.02 -14.91 22.85
C GLY A 111 2.30 -14.45 22.13
N TYR A 112 2.25 -14.08 20.85
CA TYR A 112 3.39 -13.45 20.19
C TYR A 112 3.59 -12.02 20.71
N ASP A 113 4.84 -11.57 20.80
CA ASP A 113 5.13 -10.18 21.12
C ASP A 113 4.72 -9.23 19.98
N ALA A 114 4.55 -7.95 20.34
CA ALA A 114 4.05 -6.91 19.45
C ALA A 114 4.84 -6.79 18.12
N ASN A 115 6.17 -6.86 18.18
CA ASN A 115 7.02 -6.69 17.00
C ASN A 115 6.95 -7.93 16.11
N THR A 116 7.07 -9.12 16.69
CA THR A 116 7.00 -10.38 15.93
C THR A 116 5.62 -10.55 15.27
N ALA A 117 4.54 -10.28 16.01
CA ALA A 117 3.18 -10.32 15.47
C ALA A 117 3.02 -9.34 14.29
N THR A 118 3.53 -8.12 14.43
CA THR A 118 3.51 -7.07 13.39
C THR A 118 4.27 -7.51 12.13
N ILE A 119 5.50 -8.00 12.26
CA ILE A 119 6.31 -8.42 11.11
C ILE A 119 5.68 -9.59 10.36
N ILE A 120 5.21 -10.62 11.07
CA ILE A 120 4.64 -11.82 10.44
C ILE A 120 3.33 -11.48 9.72
N SER A 121 2.44 -10.75 10.39
CA SER A 121 1.16 -10.35 9.79
C SER A 121 1.32 -9.43 8.59
N GLU A 122 2.30 -8.51 8.62
CA GLU A 122 2.65 -7.67 7.48
C GLU A 122 3.22 -8.48 6.32
N ALA A 123 4.11 -9.44 6.57
CA ALA A 123 4.64 -10.32 5.53
C ALA A 123 3.53 -11.14 4.83
N ILE A 124 2.59 -11.69 5.62
CA ILE A 124 1.43 -12.43 5.11
C ILE A 124 0.56 -11.52 4.25
N ALA A 125 0.18 -10.36 4.80
CA ALA A 125 -0.72 -9.43 4.14
C ALA A 125 -0.11 -8.86 2.85
N PHE A 126 1.17 -8.51 2.87
CA PHE A 126 1.88 -8.00 1.70
C PHE A 126 2.00 -9.06 0.60
N ALA A 127 2.22 -10.33 0.95
CA ALA A 127 2.19 -11.42 -0.02
C ALA A 127 0.81 -11.56 -0.68
N ILE A 128 -0.26 -11.54 0.12
CA ILE A 128 -1.64 -11.58 -0.37
C ILE A 128 -1.94 -10.38 -1.26
N PHE A 129 -1.50 -9.18 -0.88
CA PHE A 129 -1.66 -7.95 -1.64
C PHE A 129 -1.05 -8.07 -3.04
N ILE A 130 0.21 -8.54 -3.14
CA ILE A 130 0.89 -8.69 -4.43
C ILE A 130 0.18 -9.72 -5.32
N ILE A 131 -0.30 -10.82 -4.75
CA ILE A 131 -1.07 -11.84 -5.47
C ILE A 131 -2.40 -11.24 -5.98
N ALA A 132 -3.16 -10.59 -5.11
CA ALA A 132 -4.44 -9.97 -5.44
C ALA A 132 -4.28 -8.87 -6.51
N MET A 133 -3.22 -8.08 -6.43
CA MET A 133 -2.92 -7.02 -7.39
C MET A 133 -2.60 -7.59 -8.78
N ASN A 134 -1.76 -8.62 -8.84
CA ASN A 134 -1.42 -9.26 -10.11
C ASN A 134 -2.63 -9.98 -10.73
N LEU A 135 -3.47 -10.63 -9.91
CA LEU A 135 -4.73 -11.22 -10.37
C LEU A 135 -5.70 -10.15 -10.88
N GLY A 136 -5.90 -9.07 -10.12
CA GLY A 136 -6.76 -7.94 -10.51
C GLY A 136 -6.32 -7.32 -11.84
N ALA A 137 -5.02 -7.13 -12.05
CA ALA A 137 -4.48 -6.63 -13.31
C ALA A 137 -4.71 -7.58 -14.49
N LYS A 138 -4.73 -8.90 -14.24
CA LYS A 138 -5.06 -9.93 -15.24
C LYS A 138 -6.55 -9.97 -15.56
N PHE A 139 -7.42 -9.88 -14.55
CA PHE A 139 -8.89 -9.92 -14.71
C PHE A 139 -9.44 -8.67 -15.41
N THR A 140 -8.90 -7.50 -15.08
CA THR A 140 -9.31 -6.22 -15.69
C THR A 140 -8.82 -6.06 -17.14
N LYS A 141 -8.07 -7.03 -17.69
CA LYS A 141 -7.46 -6.96 -19.04
C LYS A 141 -6.69 -5.66 -19.27
N LEU A 142 -6.12 -5.05 -18.21
CA LEU A 142 -5.38 -3.78 -18.29
C LEU A 142 -4.25 -3.82 -19.34
N TYR A 143 -3.79 -5.03 -19.70
CA TYR A 143 -2.73 -5.30 -20.68
C TYR A 143 -3.19 -5.71 -22.09
N LYS A 144 -4.49 -5.83 -22.38
CA LYS A 144 -4.96 -6.43 -23.65
C LYS A 144 -5.24 -5.44 -24.80
N TYR A 145 -4.98 -4.15 -24.63
CA TYR A 145 -5.10 -3.15 -25.71
C TYR A 145 -3.84 -2.28 -25.85
N GLN A 146 -2.73 -2.92 -26.23
CA GLN A 146 -1.67 -2.28 -26.99
C GLN A 146 -1.24 -3.26 -28.08
N LYS A 147 -1.96 -3.22 -29.20
CA LYS A 147 -1.51 -3.75 -30.48
C LYS A 147 -1.43 -2.58 -31.44
#